data_AF-A0A0P7WN80-F1
#
_entry.id   AF-A0A0P7WN80-F1
#
_cell.length_a   1.000
_cell.length_b   1.000
_cell.length_c   1.000
_cell.angle_alpha   90.00
_cell.angle_beta   90.00
_cell.angle_gamma   90.00
#
_symmetry.space_group_name_H-M   'P 1'
#
loop_
_entity.id
_entity.type
_entity.pdbx_description
1 polymer ?
#
loop_
_entity_poly.entity_id
_entity_poly.type
_entity_poly.pdbx_seq_one_letter_code
_entity_poly.pdbx_strand_id
1 'polypeptide(L)'
;MLVAAIDRNKQLASFSQRIDQVEISAPGVDVMSTVPEGRVIGNLVNCGLGTSTCSGSQGAVCLIERGQISFADKALACEAGGGIAAVIYNNEAGALSGTLGTTNISIPTVGISDTDGADALGAIGQSATVALGAGDYTSFNGTSMATPHVVGVAALVWSHLPECTNDEIRDALKATAEPLGDANSFGAGLVQAKAAFDALTAGGCAGSGDTGGDTGGDTGGDTGGDTGGDTGGDVTVELSGQGYKVKGRWTADLAWSGATTSQVDIYRNGSLLTSVNNSGSYTDSTNMRGSGSMSYQVCEACTNTCSAEVVVSF
;
A
#
# COMPACT_ATOMS: atom_id res chain seq x y z
N MET A 1 -4.84 5.34 1.95
CA MET A 1 -4.60 6.58 1.18
C MET A 1 -3.81 6.27 -0.07
N LEU A 2 -4.50 6.13 -1.21
CA LEU A 2 -3.87 6.23 -2.53
C LEU A 2 -3.65 7.70 -2.88
N VAL A 3 -2.44 8.01 -3.35
CA VAL A 3 -2.00 9.39 -3.60
C VAL A 3 -1.81 9.61 -5.10
N ALA A 4 -2.48 10.62 -5.63
CA ALA A 4 -2.26 11.12 -6.98
C ALA A 4 -1.04 12.04 -7.06
N ALA A 5 -0.33 11.99 -8.19
CA ALA A 5 0.82 12.83 -8.46
C ALA A 5 0.43 14.01 -9.35
N ILE A 6 0.79 15.22 -8.92
CA ILE A 6 0.60 16.45 -9.70
C ILE A 6 1.93 17.15 -9.99
N ASP A 7 1.94 17.99 -11.02
CA ASP A 7 3.04 18.89 -11.34
C ASP A 7 2.93 20.24 -10.62
N ARG A 8 3.91 21.13 -10.87
CA ARG A 8 3.97 22.47 -10.27
C ARG A 8 2.83 23.40 -10.68
N ASN A 9 2.13 23.08 -11.77
CA ASN A 9 0.96 23.81 -12.28
C ASN A 9 -0.35 23.16 -11.80
N LYS A 10 -0.26 22.24 -10.83
CA LYS A 10 -1.36 21.45 -10.26
C LYS A 10 -2.07 20.57 -11.29
N GLN A 11 -1.39 20.22 -12.38
CA GLN A 11 -1.93 19.32 -13.39
C GLN A 11 -1.63 17.88 -13.01
N LEU A 12 -2.57 16.97 -13.28
CA LEU A 12 -2.37 15.55 -13.02
C LEU A 12 -1.24 15.00 -13.89
N ALA A 13 -0.30 14.30 -13.29
CA ALA A 13 0.74 13.59 -14.02
C ALA A 13 0.13 12.50 -14.91
N SER A 14 0.68 12.32 -16.11
CA SER A 14 0.18 11.32 -17.08
C SER A 14 0.22 9.89 -16.56
N PHE A 15 1.14 9.59 -15.63
CA PHE A 15 1.31 8.28 -14.98
C PHE A 15 0.46 8.11 -13.70
N SER A 16 -0.23 9.15 -13.23
CA SER A 16 -1.06 9.04 -12.03
C SER A 16 -2.30 8.17 -12.30
N GLN A 17 -2.73 7.42 -11.28
CA GLN A 17 -3.94 6.63 -11.38
C GLN A 17 -5.20 7.52 -11.50
N ARG A 18 -6.22 6.98 -12.15
CA ARG A 18 -7.53 7.64 -12.38
C ARG A 18 -8.65 6.69 -11.96
N ILE A 19 -8.73 6.41 -10.66
CA ILE A 19 -9.67 5.46 -10.08
C ILE A 19 -10.34 6.09 -8.86
N ASP A 20 -11.53 5.62 -8.53
CA ASP A 20 -12.32 6.05 -7.37
C ASP A 20 -11.61 5.82 -6.01
N GLN A 21 -10.60 4.96 -5.98
CA GLN A 21 -9.79 4.72 -4.79
C GLN A 21 -8.76 5.82 -4.51
N VAL A 22 -8.53 6.79 -5.42
CA VAL A 22 -7.63 7.93 -5.17
C VAL A 22 -8.24 8.83 -4.09
N GLU A 23 -7.48 9.10 -3.03
CA GLU A 23 -8.03 9.82 -1.86
C GLU A 23 -7.51 11.26 -1.74
N ILE A 24 -6.29 11.53 -2.21
CA ILE A 24 -5.64 12.84 -2.08
C ILE A 24 -4.53 13.01 -3.13
N SER A 25 -4.11 14.25 -3.38
CA SER A 25 -3.04 14.60 -4.32
C SER A 25 -1.87 15.28 -3.63
N ALA A 26 -0.67 15.09 -4.18
CA ALA A 26 0.54 15.81 -3.78
C ALA A 26 1.54 15.94 -4.94
N PRO A 27 2.56 16.82 -4.82
CA PRO A 27 3.59 16.96 -5.84
C PRO A 27 4.33 15.64 -6.09
N GLY A 28 4.32 15.18 -7.34
CA GLY A 28 4.97 13.92 -7.75
C GLY A 28 5.72 14.00 -9.07
N VAL A 29 5.82 15.19 -9.67
CA VAL A 29 6.59 15.47 -10.89
C VAL A 29 7.77 16.37 -10.55
N ASP A 30 8.94 16.06 -11.10
CA ASP A 30 10.22 16.74 -10.90
C ASP A 30 10.62 16.87 -9.43
N VAL A 31 10.25 15.89 -8.61
CA VAL A 31 10.55 15.89 -7.17
C VAL A 31 12.02 15.54 -6.96
N MET A 32 12.73 16.45 -6.29
CA MET A 32 14.14 16.29 -5.96
C MET A 32 14.30 15.18 -4.91
N SER A 33 15.01 14.11 -5.24
CA SER A 33 15.24 12.96 -4.37
C SER A 33 16.73 12.64 -4.27
N THR A 34 17.16 12.18 -3.10
CA THR A 34 18.54 11.77 -2.90
C THR A 34 18.86 10.54 -3.73
N VAL A 35 20.02 10.54 -4.39
CA VAL A 35 20.51 9.36 -5.10
C VAL A 35 21.67 8.73 -4.36
N PRO A 36 21.77 7.38 -4.32
CA PRO A 36 22.96 6.74 -3.80
C PRO A 36 24.16 7.11 -4.66
N GLU A 37 25.27 7.49 -4.03
CA GLU A 37 26.55 7.61 -4.73
C GLU A 37 27.26 6.24 -4.76
N GLY A 38 27.89 5.91 -5.88
CA GLY A 38 28.59 4.64 -5.99
C GLY A 38 29.21 4.43 -7.35
N ARG A 39 30.45 3.96 -7.35
CA ARG A 39 31.14 3.55 -8.57
C ARG A 39 31.70 2.16 -8.38
N VAL A 40 31.26 1.23 -9.22
CA VAL A 40 31.79 -0.13 -9.27
C VAL A 40 32.26 -0.44 -10.68
N ILE A 41 33.32 -1.25 -10.75
CA ILE A 41 33.90 -1.71 -12.01
C ILE A 41 34.06 -3.21 -11.90
N GLY A 42 33.53 -3.94 -12.86
CA GLY A 42 33.63 -5.39 -12.92
C GLY A 42 33.43 -5.88 -14.35
N ASN A 43 33.73 -7.15 -14.60
CA ASN A 43 33.43 -7.73 -15.91
C ASN A 43 31.91 -7.82 -16.09
N LEU A 44 31.44 -7.60 -17.31
CA LEU A 44 30.03 -7.71 -17.65
C LEU A 44 29.68 -9.19 -17.90
N VAL A 45 28.69 -9.72 -17.18
CA VAL A 45 28.23 -11.10 -17.31
C VAL A 45 26.76 -11.13 -17.70
N ASN A 46 26.39 -12.05 -18.59
CA ASN A 46 25.00 -12.24 -18.99
C ASN A 46 24.30 -13.18 -18.01
N CYS A 47 23.30 -12.65 -17.31
CA CYS A 47 22.50 -13.38 -16.33
C CYS A 47 21.08 -13.72 -16.83
N GLY A 48 20.81 -13.51 -18.13
CA GLY A 48 19.53 -13.82 -18.76
C GLY A 48 18.37 -13.12 -18.06
N LEU A 49 17.32 -13.87 -17.73
CA LEU A 49 16.12 -13.34 -17.06
C LEU A 49 16.28 -13.23 -15.54
N GLY A 50 17.40 -13.64 -14.95
CA GLY A 50 17.63 -13.56 -13.50
C GLY A 50 16.70 -14.43 -12.65
N THR A 51 16.08 -15.46 -13.22
CA THR A 51 15.17 -16.39 -12.52
C THR A 51 15.85 -17.37 -11.59
N SER A 52 17.18 -17.39 -11.60
CA SER A 52 18.02 -18.18 -10.69
C SER A 52 19.32 -17.42 -10.43
N THR A 53 20.06 -17.85 -9.40
CA THR A 53 21.36 -17.28 -9.05
C THR A 53 22.30 -17.22 -10.26
N CYS A 54 22.82 -16.02 -10.56
CA CYS A 54 23.70 -15.85 -11.71
C CYS A 54 25.08 -16.43 -11.42
N SER A 55 25.31 -17.66 -11.89
CA SER A 55 26.57 -18.37 -11.72
C SER A 55 27.69 -17.68 -12.51
N GLY A 56 28.83 -17.40 -11.85
CA GLY A 56 29.95 -16.69 -12.47
C GLY A 56 29.89 -15.16 -12.35
N SER A 57 28.95 -14.62 -11.56
CA SER A 57 28.84 -13.18 -11.30
C SER A 57 29.73 -12.66 -10.16
N GLN A 58 30.55 -13.51 -9.52
CA GLN A 58 31.42 -13.09 -8.42
C GLN A 58 32.34 -11.93 -8.84
N GLY A 59 32.14 -10.75 -8.24
CA GLY A 59 32.91 -9.54 -8.56
C GLY A 59 32.55 -8.89 -9.91
N ALA A 60 31.43 -9.29 -10.52
CA ALA A 60 31.04 -8.89 -11.87
C ALA A 60 29.77 -8.02 -11.88
N VAL A 61 29.55 -7.33 -13.00
CA VAL A 61 28.33 -6.58 -13.29
C VAL A 61 27.36 -7.51 -14.03
N CYS A 62 26.19 -7.77 -13.45
CA CYS A 62 25.17 -8.62 -14.04
C CYS A 62 24.32 -7.85 -15.03
N LEU A 63 24.33 -8.26 -16.30
CA LEU A 63 23.35 -7.81 -17.29
C LEU A 63 22.15 -8.76 -17.28
N ILE A 64 20.96 -8.22 -17.03
CA ILE A 64 19.72 -8.97 -16.83
C ILE A 64 18.62 -8.39 -17.73
N GLU A 65 17.89 -9.24 -18.42
CA GLU A 65 16.75 -8.83 -19.25
C GLU A 65 15.50 -8.63 -18.40
N ARG A 66 14.69 -7.60 -18.69
CA ARG A 66 13.36 -7.42 -18.10
C ARG A 66 12.43 -8.59 -18.47
N GLY A 67 11.66 -9.07 -17.49
CA GLY A 67 10.61 -10.07 -17.71
C GLY A 67 10.54 -11.15 -16.62
N GLN A 68 9.48 -11.96 -16.65
CA GLN A 68 9.18 -13.10 -15.75
C GLN A 68 9.03 -12.82 -14.25
N ILE A 69 9.99 -12.15 -13.63
CA ILE A 69 10.06 -11.88 -12.19
C ILE A 69 10.26 -10.37 -11.93
N SER A 70 10.15 -9.96 -10.67
CA SER A 70 10.32 -8.55 -10.30
C SER A 70 11.76 -8.05 -10.50
N PHE A 71 11.95 -6.74 -10.63
CA PHE A 71 13.29 -6.13 -10.68
C PHE A 71 14.10 -6.40 -9.42
N ALA A 72 13.43 -6.50 -8.28
CA ALA A 72 14.07 -6.84 -7.01
C ALA A 72 14.63 -8.25 -7.03
N ASP A 73 13.85 -9.24 -7.47
CA ASP A 73 14.28 -10.64 -7.53
C ASP A 73 15.46 -10.81 -8.50
N LYS A 74 15.48 -10.06 -9.61
CA LYS A 74 16.60 -10.03 -10.55
C LYS A 74 17.89 -9.53 -9.88
N ALA A 75 17.81 -8.41 -9.17
CA ALA A 75 18.96 -7.86 -8.46
C ALA A 75 19.44 -8.79 -7.35
N LEU A 76 18.53 -9.40 -6.59
CA LEU A 76 18.84 -10.41 -5.58
C LEU A 76 19.52 -11.65 -6.19
N ALA A 77 19.10 -12.09 -7.37
CA ALA A 77 19.72 -13.22 -8.06
C ALA A 77 21.17 -12.93 -8.50
N CYS A 78 21.46 -11.67 -8.85
CA CYS A 78 22.82 -11.19 -9.10
C CYS A 78 23.64 -11.12 -7.80
N GLU A 79 23.08 -10.51 -6.76
CA GLU A 79 23.73 -10.37 -5.45
C GLU A 79 24.06 -11.73 -4.84
N ALA A 80 23.13 -12.69 -4.91
CA ALA A 80 23.33 -14.07 -4.46
C ALA A 80 24.45 -14.80 -5.23
N GLY A 81 24.74 -14.38 -6.48
CA GLY A 81 25.85 -14.91 -7.27
C GLY A 81 27.20 -14.24 -6.99
N GLY A 82 27.22 -13.25 -6.09
CA GLY A 82 28.40 -12.44 -5.76
C GLY A 82 28.61 -11.25 -6.70
N GLY A 83 27.60 -10.89 -7.49
CA GLY A 83 27.61 -9.70 -8.34
C GLY A 83 27.80 -8.41 -7.54
N ILE A 84 28.43 -7.42 -8.16
CA ILE A 84 28.72 -6.11 -7.55
C ILE A 84 27.84 -4.99 -8.10
N ALA A 85 27.08 -5.25 -9.18
CA ALA A 85 26.04 -4.39 -9.72
C ALA A 85 25.06 -5.19 -10.58
N ALA A 86 23.82 -4.74 -10.64
CA ALA A 86 22.80 -5.25 -11.56
C ALA A 86 22.39 -4.19 -12.58
N VAL A 87 22.44 -4.54 -13.86
CA VAL A 87 22.00 -3.71 -14.99
C VAL A 87 20.84 -4.42 -15.65
N ILE A 88 19.63 -3.85 -15.54
CA ILE A 88 18.42 -4.43 -16.10
C ILE A 88 18.07 -3.69 -17.40
N TYR A 89 18.09 -4.38 -18.53
CA TYR A 89 17.72 -3.77 -19.80
C TYR A 89 16.27 -4.07 -20.19
N ASN A 90 15.67 -3.11 -20.89
CA ASN A 90 14.28 -3.21 -21.29
C ASN A 90 14.09 -4.28 -22.38
N ASN A 91 13.00 -5.04 -22.31
CA ASN A 91 12.58 -5.99 -23.34
C ASN A 91 11.51 -5.39 -24.29
N GLU A 92 11.17 -4.13 -24.07
CA GLU A 92 10.28 -3.31 -24.90
C GLU A 92 11.06 -2.06 -25.35
N ALA A 93 10.62 -1.44 -26.46
CA ALA A 93 11.25 -0.24 -26.97
C ALA A 93 11.23 0.91 -25.95
N GLY A 94 12.40 1.48 -25.65
CA GLY A 94 12.56 2.66 -24.81
C GLY A 94 13.26 2.39 -23.48
N ALA A 95 13.47 3.46 -22.71
CA ALA A 95 14.16 3.40 -21.42
C ALA A 95 13.35 2.61 -20.38
N LEU A 96 14.05 1.83 -19.56
CA LEU A 96 13.44 1.16 -18.41
C LEU A 96 13.41 2.09 -17.20
N SER A 97 12.21 2.36 -16.69
CA SER A 97 12.00 3.00 -15.39
C SER A 97 11.11 2.10 -14.52
N GLY A 98 11.60 1.73 -13.34
CA GLY A 98 10.89 0.85 -12.42
C GLY A 98 11.50 0.88 -11.04
N THR A 99 10.71 0.52 -10.02
CA THR A 99 11.15 0.50 -8.62
C THR A 99 11.55 -0.91 -8.20
N LEU A 100 12.50 -1.02 -7.28
CA LEU A 100 12.84 -2.29 -6.60
C LEU A 100 11.85 -2.64 -5.46
N GLY A 101 10.79 -1.85 -5.27
CA GLY A 101 9.84 -2.04 -4.19
C GLY A 101 10.49 -1.83 -2.83
N THR A 102 10.12 -2.67 -1.85
CA THR A 102 10.59 -2.59 -0.46
C THR A 102 11.76 -3.53 -0.16
N THR A 103 12.27 -4.23 -1.16
CA THR A 103 13.34 -5.21 -0.99
C THR A 103 14.67 -4.52 -0.77
N ASN A 104 15.36 -4.85 0.32
CA ASN A 104 16.69 -4.33 0.57
C ASN A 104 17.71 -5.06 -0.33
N ILE A 105 18.36 -4.32 -1.22
CA ILE A 105 19.37 -4.80 -2.17
C ILE A 105 20.64 -4.01 -1.92
N SER A 106 21.76 -4.70 -1.71
CA SER A 106 23.00 -4.04 -1.30
C SER A 106 23.85 -3.57 -2.48
N ILE A 107 23.52 -4.03 -3.69
CA ILE A 107 24.25 -3.70 -4.91
C ILE A 107 23.55 -2.59 -5.72
N PRO A 108 24.30 -1.69 -6.35
CA PRO A 108 23.72 -0.69 -7.25
C PRO A 108 22.96 -1.39 -8.38
N THR A 109 21.70 -0.98 -8.58
CA THR A 109 20.83 -1.52 -9.62
C THR A 109 20.34 -0.41 -10.52
N VAL A 110 20.57 -0.54 -11.83
CA VAL A 110 20.21 0.48 -12.83
C VAL A 110 19.38 -0.14 -13.95
N GLY A 111 18.45 0.65 -14.49
CA GLY A 111 17.68 0.32 -15.69
C GLY A 111 18.30 0.97 -16.93
N ILE A 112 18.38 0.25 -18.05
CA ILE A 112 18.80 0.78 -19.36
C ILE A 112 17.78 0.46 -20.45
N SER A 113 17.89 1.14 -21.59
CA SER A 113 17.00 0.91 -22.73
C SER A 113 17.23 -0.46 -23.38
N ASP A 114 16.30 -0.86 -24.25
CA ASP A 114 16.46 -2.04 -25.12
C ASP A 114 17.68 -1.90 -26.04
N THR A 115 17.91 -0.72 -26.61
CA THR A 115 19.06 -0.47 -27.50
C THR A 115 20.39 -0.54 -26.76
N ASP A 116 20.49 0.09 -25.59
CA ASP A 116 21.71 0.02 -24.78
C ASP A 116 21.95 -1.41 -24.26
N GLY A 117 20.87 -2.14 -23.96
CA GLY A 117 20.92 -3.55 -23.59
C GLY A 117 21.50 -4.43 -24.69
N ALA A 118 21.07 -4.22 -25.94
CA ALA A 118 21.60 -4.92 -27.10
C ALA A 118 23.10 -4.66 -27.31
N ASP A 119 23.55 -3.42 -27.13
CA ASP A 119 24.96 -3.06 -27.19
C ASP A 119 25.76 -3.71 -26.04
N ALA A 120 25.21 -3.71 -24.82
CA ALA A 120 25.80 -4.35 -23.65
C ALA A 120 25.95 -5.87 -23.81
N LEU A 121 25.00 -6.54 -24.48
CA LEU A 121 25.11 -7.96 -24.84
C LEU A 121 26.29 -8.23 -25.79
N GLY A 122 26.67 -7.28 -26.64
CA GLY A 122 27.87 -7.36 -27.48
C GLY A 122 29.18 -7.19 -26.69
N ALA A 123 29.12 -6.67 -25.47
CA ALA A 123 30.27 -6.35 -24.62
C ALA A 123 30.48 -7.35 -23.46
N ILE A 124 29.76 -8.48 -23.44
CA ILE A 124 29.94 -9.51 -22.40
C ILE A 124 31.40 -9.95 -22.30
N GLY A 125 31.90 -10.05 -21.07
CA GLY A 125 33.28 -10.38 -20.74
C GLY A 125 34.23 -9.17 -20.69
N GLN A 126 33.81 -7.99 -21.19
CA GLN A 126 34.58 -6.75 -21.04
C GLN A 126 34.30 -6.09 -19.68
N SER A 127 35.18 -5.17 -19.27
CA SER A 127 34.95 -4.38 -18.05
C SER A 127 33.83 -3.35 -18.26
N ALA A 128 32.80 -3.42 -17.43
CA ALA A 128 31.74 -2.44 -17.33
C ALA A 128 31.94 -1.57 -16.09
N THR A 129 31.66 -0.27 -16.24
CA THR A 129 31.58 0.66 -15.11
C THR A 129 30.13 0.99 -14.86
N VAL A 130 29.65 0.75 -13.64
CA VAL A 130 28.37 1.27 -13.18
C VAL A 130 28.68 2.41 -12.22
N ALA A 131 28.33 3.61 -12.63
CA ALA A 131 28.50 4.82 -11.84
C ALA A 131 27.13 5.45 -11.61
N LEU A 132 26.73 5.53 -10.35
CA LEU A 132 25.64 6.37 -9.92
C LEU A 132 26.19 7.80 -9.83
N GLY A 133 25.50 8.76 -10.45
CA GLY A 133 26.01 10.11 -10.68
C GLY A 133 26.43 10.82 -9.39
N ALA A 134 27.46 11.67 -9.49
CA ALA A 134 27.89 12.56 -8.42
C ALA A 134 26.84 13.66 -8.24
N GLY A 135 26.12 13.62 -7.13
CA GLY A 135 25.09 14.58 -6.82
C GLY A 135 24.25 14.09 -5.67
N ASP A 136 24.11 14.90 -4.63
CA ASP A 136 23.29 14.56 -3.48
C ASP A 136 21.82 14.35 -3.87
N TYR A 137 21.38 14.86 -5.03
CA TYR A 137 19.99 14.81 -5.49
C TYR A 137 19.82 14.73 -7.02
N THR A 138 18.71 14.12 -7.47
CA THR A 138 18.18 14.23 -8.85
C THR A 138 16.65 14.32 -8.84
N SER A 139 16.05 14.78 -9.94
CA SER A 139 14.60 14.85 -10.10
C SER A 139 13.99 13.50 -10.48
N PHE A 140 12.97 13.08 -9.75
CA PHE A 140 12.17 11.88 -10.02
C PHE A 140 10.68 12.20 -10.18
N ASN A 141 10.02 11.33 -10.94
CA ASN A 141 8.59 11.35 -11.21
C ASN A 141 7.95 10.08 -10.65
N GLY A 142 6.85 10.22 -9.92
CA GLY A 142 6.08 9.06 -9.47
C GLY A 142 5.06 9.40 -8.39
N THR A 143 4.01 8.58 -8.29
CA THR A 143 3.14 8.58 -7.11
C THR A 143 3.94 8.23 -5.85
N SER A 144 5.00 7.42 -5.97
CA SER A 144 5.99 7.19 -4.91
C SER A 144 6.67 8.47 -4.41
N MET A 145 6.77 9.52 -5.22
CA MET A 145 7.31 10.82 -4.81
C MET A 145 6.22 11.73 -4.21
N ALA A 146 4.97 11.55 -4.62
CA ALA A 146 3.82 12.24 -4.02
C ALA A 146 3.49 11.69 -2.62
N THR A 147 3.56 10.38 -2.41
CA THR A 147 3.29 9.72 -1.13
C THR A 147 4.07 10.31 0.07
N PRO A 148 5.41 10.48 0.04
CA PRO A 148 6.15 11.02 1.18
C PRO A 148 5.78 12.47 1.50
N HIS A 149 5.28 13.25 0.55
CA HIS A 149 4.72 14.58 0.85
C HIS A 149 3.46 14.46 1.71
N VAL A 150 2.52 13.58 1.35
CA VAL A 150 1.29 13.36 2.15
C VAL A 150 1.64 12.79 3.52
N VAL A 151 2.54 11.81 3.59
CA VAL A 151 3.00 11.21 4.86
C VAL A 151 3.70 12.25 5.74
N GLY A 152 4.55 13.10 5.15
CA GLY A 152 5.22 14.17 5.87
C GLY A 152 4.25 15.19 6.44
N VAL A 153 3.22 15.57 5.67
CA VAL A 153 2.16 16.46 6.15
C VAL A 153 1.35 15.79 7.26
N ALA A 154 0.92 14.53 7.08
CA ALA A 154 0.19 13.79 8.10
C ALA A 154 0.99 13.70 9.41
N ALA A 155 2.26 13.31 9.34
CA ALA A 155 3.14 13.24 10.50
C ALA A 155 3.37 14.60 11.16
N LEU A 156 3.53 15.67 10.37
CA LEU A 156 3.68 17.03 10.90
C LEU A 156 2.44 17.45 11.69
N VAL A 157 1.25 17.33 11.11
CA VAL A 157 -0.01 17.68 11.78
C VAL A 157 -0.21 16.84 13.03
N TRP A 158 -0.01 15.52 12.92
CA TRP A 158 -0.23 14.58 14.01
C TRP A 158 0.77 14.76 15.16
N SER A 159 2.01 15.21 14.88
CA SER A 159 3.00 15.50 15.91
C SER A 159 2.60 16.64 16.85
N HIS A 160 1.72 17.54 16.39
CA HIS A 160 1.19 18.64 17.19
C HIS A 160 -0.15 18.33 17.86
N LEU A 161 -0.83 17.28 17.40
CA LEU A 161 -2.15 16.85 17.88
C LEU A 161 -2.10 15.34 18.17
N PRO A 162 -1.20 14.88 19.07
CA PRO A 162 -0.95 13.46 19.30
C PRO A 162 -2.14 12.71 19.92
N GLU A 163 -3.13 13.44 20.42
CA GLU A 163 -4.39 12.91 20.93
C GLU A 163 -5.38 12.56 19.82
N CYS A 164 -5.18 13.06 18.59
CA CYS A 164 -5.98 12.66 17.45
C CYS A 164 -5.61 11.24 16.99
N THR A 165 -6.58 10.52 16.46
CA THR A 165 -6.41 9.21 15.82
C THR A 165 -5.94 9.36 14.38
N ASN A 166 -5.43 8.28 13.79
CA ASN A 166 -5.06 8.23 12.37
C ASN A 166 -6.22 8.62 11.45
N ASP A 167 -7.45 8.20 11.79
CA ASP A 167 -8.62 8.43 10.94
C ASP A 167 -9.03 9.90 11.00
N GLU A 168 -8.99 10.53 12.17
CA GLU A 168 -9.25 11.97 12.33
C GLU A 168 -8.22 12.81 11.57
N ILE A 169 -6.94 12.42 11.60
CA ILE A 169 -5.90 13.06 10.79
C ILE A 169 -6.20 12.87 9.29
N ARG A 170 -6.50 11.64 8.86
CA ARG A 170 -6.79 11.34 7.45
C ARG A 170 -8.00 12.12 6.94
N ASP A 171 -9.06 12.19 7.72
CA ASP A 171 -10.28 12.90 7.35
C ASP A 171 -10.07 14.41 7.33
N ALA A 172 -9.31 14.96 8.28
CA ALA A 172 -8.93 16.37 8.24
C ALA A 172 -8.09 16.69 7.00
N LEU A 173 -7.12 15.84 6.63
CA LEU A 173 -6.32 16.03 5.42
C LEU A 173 -7.19 16.02 4.15
N LYS A 174 -8.19 15.14 4.07
CA LYS A 174 -9.13 15.08 2.95
C LYS A 174 -10.08 16.29 2.95
N ALA A 175 -10.70 16.60 4.07
CA ALA A 175 -11.69 17.68 4.18
C ALA A 175 -11.09 19.07 3.91
N THR A 176 -9.79 19.24 4.12
CA THR A 176 -9.08 20.52 3.97
C THR A 176 -8.19 20.60 2.74
N ALA A 177 -8.16 19.54 1.92
CA ALA A 177 -7.42 19.54 0.67
C ALA A 177 -7.93 20.63 -0.28
N GLU A 178 -7.03 21.23 -1.06
CA GLU A 178 -7.39 22.19 -2.10
C GLU A 178 -7.95 21.44 -3.32
N PRO A 179 -9.23 21.59 -3.68
CA PRO A 179 -9.84 20.83 -4.77
C PRO A 179 -9.20 21.17 -6.12
N LEU A 180 -8.83 20.15 -6.90
CA LEU A 180 -8.15 20.32 -8.20
C LEU A 180 -8.96 19.81 -9.41
N GLY A 181 -10.10 19.17 -9.18
CA GLY A 181 -10.94 18.65 -10.24
C GLY A 181 -11.67 17.38 -9.83
N ASP A 182 -11.82 16.47 -10.79
CA ASP A 182 -12.52 15.19 -10.61
C ASP A 182 -11.88 14.30 -9.52
N ALA A 183 -12.72 13.74 -8.65
CA ALA A 183 -12.29 12.95 -7.50
C ALA A 183 -11.55 11.66 -7.89
N ASN A 184 -11.89 11.03 -9.02
CA ASN A 184 -11.17 9.82 -9.46
C ASN A 184 -9.74 10.15 -9.92
N SER A 185 -9.48 11.42 -10.28
CA SER A 185 -8.16 11.88 -10.72
C SER A 185 -7.34 12.49 -9.57
N PHE A 186 -7.97 13.23 -8.67
CA PHE A 186 -7.27 14.03 -7.65
C PHE A 186 -7.62 13.65 -6.20
N GLY A 187 -8.56 12.75 -5.99
CA GLY A 187 -9.18 12.50 -4.69
C GLY A 187 -9.83 13.77 -4.15
N ALA A 188 -9.60 14.08 -2.88
CA ALA A 188 -10.05 15.33 -2.28
C ALA A 188 -9.31 16.58 -2.82
N GLY A 189 -8.17 16.40 -3.49
CA GLY A 189 -7.34 17.50 -4.01
C GLY A 189 -5.95 17.56 -3.38
N LEU A 190 -5.25 18.69 -3.54
CA LEU A 190 -3.89 18.88 -3.04
C LEU A 190 -3.87 18.99 -1.51
N VAL A 191 -3.06 18.16 -0.86
CA VAL A 191 -2.87 18.17 0.60
C VAL A 191 -2.44 19.54 1.14
N GLN A 192 -3.05 20.00 2.23
CA GLN A 192 -2.81 21.31 2.85
C GLN A 192 -2.47 21.19 4.34
N ALA A 193 -1.18 21.24 4.69
CA ALA A 193 -0.74 21.06 6.08
C ALA A 193 -1.36 22.06 7.06
N LYS A 194 -1.36 23.35 6.71
CA LYS A 194 -1.87 24.42 7.57
C LYS A 194 -3.39 24.31 7.76
N ALA A 195 -4.12 24.03 6.68
CA ALA A 195 -5.57 23.93 6.73
C ALA A 195 -6.02 22.73 7.58
N ALA A 196 -5.35 21.58 7.45
CA ALA A 196 -5.62 20.40 8.27
C ALA A 196 -5.36 20.66 9.76
N PHE A 197 -4.23 21.28 10.10
CA PHE A 197 -3.90 21.65 11.47
C PHE A 197 -4.92 22.62 12.07
N ASP A 198 -5.31 23.66 11.32
CA ASP A 198 -6.29 24.65 11.78
C ASP A 198 -7.66 24.02 12.01
N ALA A 199 -8.10 23.13 11.12
CA ALA A 199 -9.38 22.44 11.23
C ALA A 199 -9.46 21.58 12.49
N LEU A 200 -8.42 20.79 12.77
CA LEU A 200 -8.37 19.93 13.96
C LEU A 200 -8.23 20.74 15.26
N THR A 201 -7.48 21.85 15.22
CA THR A 201 -7.36 22.73 16.40
C THR A 201 -8.67 23.44 16.72
N ALA A 202 -9.46 23.79 15.71
CA ALA A 202 -10.74 24.47 15.87
C ALA A 202 -11.90 23.51 16.23
N GLY A 203 -11.91 22.31 15.64
CA GLY A 203 -12.96 21.30 15.86
C GLY A 203 -12.69 20.36 17.04
N GLY A 204 -11.46 20.36 17.56
CA GLY A 204 -10.95 19.22 18.33
C GLY A 204 -10.69 18.03 17.41
N CYS A 205 -10.06 16.97 17.92
CA CYS A 205 -9.80 15.76 17.15
C CYS A 205 -11.06 15.11 16.59
N ALA A 206 -12.26 15.49 17.05
CA ALA A 206 -13.52 15.17 16.39
C ALA A 206 -13.57 15.76 14.96
N GLY A 207 -13.02 15.02 14.00
CA GLY A 207 -13.24 15.24 12.58
C GLY A 207 -14.75 15.24 12.33
N SER A 208 -15.22 16.25 11.61
CA SER A 208 -16.62 16.41 11.20
C SER A 208 -17.17 15.10 10.63
N GLY A 209 -17.85 14.34 11.49
CA GLY A 209 -18.65 13.19 11.09
C GLY A 209 -19.65 13.64 10.05
N ASP A 210 -19.56 13.01 8.88
CA ASP A 210 -20.67 12.61 8.04
C ASP A 210 -21.93 13.52 8.09
N THR A 211 -21.98 14.48 7.17
CA THR A 211 -23.25 15.05 6.69
C THR A 211 -23.58 14.47 5.32
N GLY A 212 -23.55 13.15 5.19
CA GLY A 212 -24.23 12.42 4.12
C GLY A 212 -25.68 12.16 4.53
N GLY A 213 -26.58 13.07 4.15
CA GLY A 213 -28.01 12.90 4.41
C GLY A 213 -28.62 11.76 3.61
N ASP A 214 -29.25 10.82 4.30
CA ASP A 214 -30.33 10.00 3.75
C ASP A 214 -31.59 10.19 4.60
N THR A 215 -32.51 10.99 4.08
CA THR A 215 -33.90 11.05 4.54
C THR A 215 -34.64 9.84 3.97
N GLY A 216 -34.64 8.74 4.71
CA GLY A 216 -35.52 7.60 4.50
C GLY A 216 -36.25 7.30 5.80
N GLY A 217 -37.45 7.85 5.97
CA GLY A 217 -38.27 7.58 7.13
C GLY A 217 -38.78 6.14 7.11
N ASP A 218 -38.72 5.47 8.26
CA ASP A 218 -39.70 4.45 8.61
C ASP A 218 -39.98 4.52 10.11
N THR A 219 -41.26 4.65 10.40
CA THR A 219 -41.86 4.76 11.73
C THR A 219 -42.18 3.38 12.28
N GLY A 220 -41.83 3.15 13.54
CA GLY A 220 -42.28 2.02 14.37
C GLY A 220 -41.09 1.52 15.19
N GLY A 221 -40.95 1.78 16.48
CA GLY A 221 -41.97 1.72 17.51
C GLY A 221 -41.77 0.43 18.28
N ASP A 222 -40.96 0.47 19.36
CA ASP A 222 -41.29 -0.27 20.58
C ASP A 222 -40.45 0.16 21.78
N THR A 223 -41.10 0.05 22.92
CA THR A 223 -40.80 0.63 24.23
C THR A 223 -40.03 -0.31 25.16
N GLY A 224 -39.24 0.29 26.06
CA GLY A 224 -38.64 -0.34 27.25
C GLY A 224 -37.11 -0.27 27.17
N GLY A 225 -36.37 0.43 28.03
CA GLY A 225 -36.57 0.76 29.43
C GLY A 225 -35.53 -0.02 30.22
N ASP A 226 -34.37 0.58 30.51
CA ASP A 226 -33.69 0.35 31.79
C ASP A 226 -32.65 1.44 32.09
N THR A 227 -32.43 1.53 33.39
CA THR A 227 -31.75 2.48 34.22
C THR A 227 -30.22 2.46 34.08
N GLY A 228 -29.58 3.54 34.54
CA GLY A 228 -28.19 3.88 34.28
C GLY A 228 -27.13 2.99 34.90
N GLY A 229 -25.88 3.28 34.52
CA GLY A 229 -24.68 2.67 35.08
C GLY A 229 -23.45 3.06 34.30
N ASP A 230 -22.83 4.17 34.69
CA ASP A 230 -21.45 4.50 34.34
C ASP A 230 -20.51 3.44 34.93
N THR A 231 -19.72 2.77 34.09
CA THR A 231 -18.41 2.19 34.45
C THR A 231 -17.73 1.68 33.17
N GLY A 232 -16.48 2.10 32.95
CA GLY A 232 -15.70 1.75 31.76
C GLY A 232 -15.71 0.26 31.43
N GLY A 233 -16.07 -0.05 30.19
CA GLY A 233 -16.06 -1.40 29.61
C GLY A 233 -15.29 -1.36 28.31
N ASP A 234 -14.27 -2.20 28.25
CA ASP A 234 -13.50 -2.57 27.06
C ASP A 234 -14.42 -2.79 25.85
N VAL A 235 -14.13 -2.16 24.71
CA VAL A 235 -14.92 -2.33 23.47
C VAL A 235 -14.55 -3.68 22.87
N THR A 236 -15.21 -4.74 23.35
CA THR A 236 -14.98 -6.10 22.86
C THR A 236 -15.83 -6.35 21.63
N VAL A 237 -15.20 -6.60 20.49
CA VAL A 237 -15.88 -7.05 19.26
C VAL A 237 -16.54 -8.40 19.54
N GLU A 238 -17.87 -8.48 19.40
CA GLU A 238 -18.60 -9.73 19.54
C GLU A 238 -18.75 -10.39 18.17
N LEU A 239 -18.33 -11.65 18.05
CA LEU A 239 -18.43 -12.43 16.82
C LEU A 239 -19.38 -13.62 17.04
N SER A 240 -20.19 -13.91 16.03
CA SER A 240 -20.95 -15.14 15.89
C SER A 240 -20.73 -15.73 14.50
N GLY A 241 -20.83 -17.06 14.38
CA GLY A 241 -20.63 -17.75 13.12
C GLY A 241 -21.50 -18.99 13.00
N GLN A 242 -22.07 -19.22 11.83
CA GLN A 242 -22.87 -20.40 11.53
C GLN A 242 -22.38 -21.09 10.25
N GLY A 243 -22.21 -22.41 10.33
CA GLY A 243 -21.73 -23.23 9.22
C GLY A 243 -22.86 -24.05 8.61
N TYR A 244 -22.83 -24.16 7.28
CA TYR A 244 -23.74 -25.01 6.51
C TYR A 244 -23.09 -25.49 5.22
N LYS A 245 -23.81 -26.32 4.46
CA LYS A 245 -23.30 -26.93 3.22
C LYS A 245 -24.11 -26.49 2.00
N VAL A 246 -23.45 -25.82 1.06
CA VAL A 246 -24.01 -25.50 -0.27
C VAL A 246 -23.43 -26.47 -1.29
N LYS A 247 -24.28 -27.33 -1.88
CA LYS A 247 -23.85 -28.39 -2.83
C LYS A 247 -22.72 -29.28 -2.27
N GLY A 248 -22.77 -29.56 -0.96
CA GLY A 248 -21.78 -30.36 -0.23
C GLY A 248 -20.47 -29.64 0.09
N ARG A 249 -20.35 -28.34 -0.21
CA ARG A 249 -19.20 -27.48 0.14
C ARG A 249 -19.51 -26.66 1.39
N TRP A 250 -18.52 -26.46 2.25
CA TRP A 250 -18.68 -25.69 3.49
C TRP A 250 -18.82 -24.19 3.21
N THR A 251 -19.81 -23.58 3.83
CA THR A 251 -20.08 -22.13 3.81
C THR A 251 -20.31 -21.66 5.24
N ALA A 252 -19.62 -20.60 5.65
CA ALA A 252 -19.74 -19.99 6.97
C ALA A 252 -20.30 -18.57 6.84
N ASP A 253 -21.39 -18.27 7.53
CA ASP A 253 -21.88 -16.91 7.68
C ASP A 253 -21.40 -16.39 9.04
N LEU A 254 -20.66 -15.29 9.01
CA LEU A 254 -20.16 -14.58 10.18
C LEU A 254 -20.97 -13.31 10.37
N ALA A 255 -21.28 -12.98 11.62
CA ALA A 255 -21.89 -11.72 12.00
C ALA A 255 -21.19 -11.18 13.24
N TRP A 256 -20.86 -9.90 13.24
CA TRP A 256 -20.19 -9.26 14.37
C TRP A 256 -20.80 -7.90 14.71
N SER A 257 -20.61 -7.49 15.95
CA SER A 257 -20.99 -6.19 16.49
C SER A 257 -19.86 -5.65 17.38
N GLY A 258 -19.91 -4.35 17.71
CA GLY A 258 -18.90 -3.72 18.57
C GLY A 258 -17.59 -3.35 17.87
N ALA A 259 -17.38 -3.73 16.60
CA ALA A 259 -16.29 -3.19 15.80
C ALA A 259 -16.59 -1.73 15.41
N THR A 260 -15.63 -0.86 15.68
CA THR A 260 -15.70 0.60 15.51
C THR A 260 -14.95 1.10 14.27
N THR A 261 -14.02 0.30 13.74
CA THR A 261 -13.26 0.63 12.52
C THR A 261 -14.10 0.44 11.26
N SER A 262 -13.78 1.17 10.19
CA SER A 262 -14.49 1.09 8.90
C SER A 262 -14.17 -0.17 8.09
N GLN A 263 -13.09 -0.87 8.44
CA GLN A 263 -12.74 -2.19 7.92
C GLN A 263 -12.43 -3.15 9.06
N VAL A 264 -12.77 -4.41 8.86
CA VAL A 264 -12.38 -5.49 9.74
C VAL A 264 -11.59 -6.55 8.98
N ASP A 265 -10.62 -7.12 9.67
CA ASP A 265 -9.82 -8.23 9.23
C ASP A 265 -10.47 -9.54 9.67
N ILE A 266 -10.84 -10.38 8.71
CA ILE A 266 -11.41 -11.70 8.96
C ILE A 266 -10.27 -12.71 8.98
N TYR A 267 -10.09 -13.38 10.12
CA TYR A 267 -9.13 -14.47 10.28
C TYR A 267 -9.85 -15.82 10.23
N ARG A 268 -9.20 -16.80 9.61
CA ARG A 268 -9.63 -18.21 9.58
C ARG A 268 -8.49 -19.11 10.01
N ASN A 269 -8.71 -19.92 11.04
CA ASN A 269 -7.70 -20.80 11.66
C ASN A 269 -6.40 -20.03 12.01
N GLY A 270 -6.55 -18.82 12.54
CA GLY A 270 -5.43 -17.96 12.94
C GLY A 270 -4.65 -17.27 11.80
N SER A 271 -5.05 -17.46 10.53
CA SER A 271 -4.46 -16.76 9.38
C SER A 271 -5.44 -15.73 8.80
N LEU A 272 -4.93 -14.58 8.39
CA LEU A 272 -5.75 -13.55 7.72
C LEU A 272 -6.35 -14.14 6.44
N LEU A 273 -7.68 -14.14 6.35
CA LEU A 273 -8.43 -14.55 5.17
C LEU A 273 -8.58 -13.38 4.21
N THR A 274 -9.11 -12.25 4.70
CA THR A 274 -9.35 -11.03 3.92
C THR A 274 -9.68 -9.86 4.84
N SER A 275 -9.51 -8.64 4.34
CA SER A 275 -10.04 -7.41 4.95
C SER A 275 -11.32 -7.00 4.22
N VAL A 276 -12.36 -6.62 4.95
CA VAL A 276 -13.66 -6.21 4.40
C VAL A 276 -14.14 -4.94 5.07
N ASN A 277 -15.02 -4.21 4.40
CA ASN A 277 -15.73 -3.10 5.05
C ASN A 277 -16.49 -3.64 6.27
N ASN A 278 -16.54 -2.85 7.34
CA ASN A 278 -17.28 -3.19 8.54
C ASN A 278 -18.80 -3.10 8.29
N SER A 279 -19.35 -4.11 7.62
CA SER A 279 -20.77 -4.27 7.34
C SER A 279 -21.49 -5.13 8.39
N GLY A 280 -20.80 -5.50 9.48
CA GLY A 280 -21.32 -6.39 10.53
C GLY A 280 -21.54 -7.84 10.11
N SER A 281 -21.18 -8.23 8.88
CA SER A 281 -21.35 -9.60 8.38
C SER A 281 -20.42 -9.95 7.20
N TYR A 282 -20.08 -11.23 7.08
CA TYR A 282 -19.25 -11.78 6.01
C TYR A 282 -19.55 -13.27 5.78
N THR A 283 -19.60 -13.70 4.52
CA THR A 283 -19.79 -15.12 4.16
C THR A 283 -18.50 -15.72 3.58
N ASP A 284 -17.91 -16.70 4.26
CA ASP A 284 -16.81 -17.52 3.73
C ASP A 284 -17.36 -18.74 2.99
N SER A 285 -17.19 -18.78 1.66
CA SER A 285 -17.54 -19.93 0.82
C SER A 285 -16.28 -20.71 0.44
N THR A 286 -16.14 -21.92 0.99
CA THR A 286 -14.94 -22.74 0.77
C THR A 286 -15.15 -23.83 -0.28
N ASN A 287 -14.06 -24.46 -0.72
CA ASN A 287 -14.11 -25.66 -1.56
C ASN A 287 -14.07 -26.97 -0.75
N MET A 288 -14.11 -26.90 0.59
CA MET A 288 -13.97 -28.06 1.48
C MET A 288 -15.27 -28.86 1.58
N ARG A 289 -15.16 -30.18 1.76
CA ARG A 289 -16.29 -31.13 1.84
C ARG A 289 -16.08 -32.08 3.01
N GLY A 290 -17.14 -32.78 3.42
CA GLY A 290 -17.11 -33.72 4.55
C GLY A 290 -17.62 -33.07 5.84
N SER A 291 -17.26 -33.61 7.00
CA SER A 291 -17.59 -33.04 8.32
C SER A 291 -16.33 -32.49 8.98
N GLY A 292 -16.44 -31.35 9.63
CA GLY A 292 -15.35 -30.77 10.42
C GLY A 292 -15.70 -29.36 10.89
N SER A 293 -14.70 -28.65 11.40
CA SER A 293 -14.85 -27.31 11.95
C SER A 293 -13.73 -26.38 11.50
N MET A 294 -13.97 -25.07 11.62
CA MET A 294 -13.00 -24.01 11.40
C MET A 294 -13.14 -22.97 12.50
N SER A 295 -12.06 -22.31 12.87
CA SER A 295 -12.12 -21.17 13.77
C SER A 295 -12.07 -19.85 13.01
N TYR A 296 -12.81 -18.86 13.49
CA TYR A 296 -12.90 -17.52 12.95
C TYR A 296 -12.67 -16.49 14.03
N GLN A 297 -12.04 -15.39 13.64
CA GLN A 297 -11.85 -14.22 14.49
C GLN A 297 -11.99 -12.97 13.63
N VAL A 298 -12.60 -11.93 14.17
CA VAL A 298 -12.74 -10.63 13.51
C VAL A 298 -11.93 -9.63 14.30
N CYS A 299 -10.97 -9.00 13.64
CA CYS A 299 -10.16 -7.94 14.22
C CYS A 299 -10.50 -6.62 13.56
N GLU A 300 -10.44 -5.54 14.32
CA GLU A 300 -10.47 -4.21 13.75
C GLU A 300 -9.20 -3.96 12.93
N ALA A 301 -9.36 -3.49 11.68
CA ALA A 301 -8.22 -3.33 10.79
C ALA A 301 -7.22 -2.30 11.35
N CYS A 302 -5.94 -2.64 11.32
CA CYS A 302 -4.84 -1.82 11.86
C CYS A 302 -4.88 -1.57 13.38
N THR A 303 -5.66 -2.31 14.15
CA THR A 303 -5.61 -2.30 15.63
C THR A 303 -5.22 -3.68 16.19
N ASN A 304 -5.09 -3.79 17.52
CA ASN A 304 -4.93 -5.08 18.21
C ASN A 304 -6.24 -5.56 18.84
N THR A 305 -7.37 -4.90 18.53
CA THR A 305 -8.69 -5.22 19.09
C THR A 305 -9.33 -6.30 18.23
N CYS A 306 -9.48 -7.48 18.81
CA CYS A 306 -10.06 -8.64 18.14
C CYS A 306 -11.21 -9.23 18.95
N SER A 307 -12.14 -9.87 18.25
CA SER A 307 -13.15 -10.70 18.87
C SER A 307 -12.52 -11.92 19.55
N ALA A 308 -13.29 -12.55 20.44
CA ALA A 308 -13.00 -13.94 20.80
C ALA A 308 -13.06 -14.84 19.54
N GLU A 309 -12.29 -15.92 19.56
CA GLU A 309 -12.30 -16.91 18.48
C GLU A 309 -13.59 -17.75 18.55
N VAL A 310 -14.28 -17.88 17.41
CA VAL A 310 -15.51 -18.66 17.27
C VAL A 310 -15.26 -19.87 16.39
N VAL A 311 -15.57 -21.07 16.91
CA VAL A 311 -15.47 -22.32 16.15
C VAL A 311 -16.80 -22.65 15.48
N VAL A 312 -16.78 -22.73 14.16
CA VAL A 312 -17.93 -23.04 13.31
C VAL A 312 -17.81 -24.48 12.80
N SER A 313 -18.90 -25.26 12.87
CA SER A 313 -18.96 -26.66 12.39
C SER A 313 -19.80 -26.78 11.11
N PHE A 314 -19.46 -27.72 10.21
CA PHE A 314 -20.05 -27.84 8.86
C PHE A 314 -20.56 -29.24 8.49
#